data_AF-A0A0D2JQR7-F1
#
_entry.id   AF-A0A0D2JQR7-F1
#
_cell.length_a   1.000
_cell.length_b   1.000
_cell.length_c   1.000
_cell.angle_alpha   90.00
_cell.angle_beta   90.00
_cell.angle_gamma   90.00
#
_symmetry.space_group_name_H-M   'P 1'
#
loop_
_entity.id
_entity.type
_entity.pdbx_description
1 polymer ?
#
loop_
_entity_poly.entity_id
_entity_poly.type
_entity_poly.pdbx_seq_one_letter_code
_entity_poly.pdbx_strand_id
1 'polypeptide(L)'
;MAQVLTYLLSFLFFSEFARAGHGRGKPLPLETTKAFHAASFFPEYHSERVTIKYAPVSVPPMNENDGMAQYFQPSTALPCRDCLITWLQMGLEHADGSIADANTGMWLHHGVMVNRNQSDAVCGDGAYGQRFAASGNERTALDFSAGGQVLFRIHEIEN
;
A
#
# COMPACT_ATOMS: atom_id res chain seq x y z
N MET A 1 -24.83 -59.75 -6.83
CA MET A 1 -25.03 -58.43 -7.46
C MET A 1 -24.40 -57.39 -6.55
N ALA A 2 -23.18 -56.95 -6.87
CA ALA A 2 -22.40 -56.03 -6.05
C ALA A 2 -22.69 -54.58 -6.50
N GLN A 3 -23.12 -53.73 -5.57
CA GLN A 3 -23.50 -52.35 -5.83
C GLN A 3 -22.32 -51.46 -5.45
N VAL A 4 -21.68 -50.91 -6.48
CA VAL A 4 -20.55 -49.98 -6.40
C VAL A 4 -21.06 -48.64 -5.87
N LEU A 5 -20.61 -48.25 -4.67
CA LEU A 5 -20.89 -46.95 -4.07
C LEU A 5 -19.77 -45.99 -4.47
N THR A 6 -20.04 -45.16 -5.48
CA THR A 6 -19.11 -44.19 -6.06
C THR A 6 -18.96 -42.99 -5.11
N TYR A 7 -17.77 -42.79 -4.56
CA TYR A 7 -17.37 -41.57 -3.86
C TYR A 7 -17.27 -40.42 -4.87
N LEU A 8 -18.22 -39.48 -4.86
CA LEU A 8 -18.05 -38.20 -5.54
C LEU A 8 -17.13 -37.32 -4.69
N LEU A 9 -15.88 -37.18 -5.13
CA LEU A 9 -15.00 -36.10 -4.70
C LEU A 9 -15.67 -34.77 -5.04
N SER A 10 -16.13 -34.05 -4.02
CA SER A 10 -16.41 -32.62 -4.11
C SER A 10 -15.09 -31.88 -4.34
N PHE A 11 -14.74 -31.67 -5.61
CA PHE A 11 -13.78 -30.66 -6.03
C PHE A 11 -14.32 -29.31 -5.58
N LEU A 12 -13.79 -28.80 -4.47
CA LEU A 12 -13.87 -27.38 -4.14
C LEU A 12 -13.10 -26.66 -5.24
N PHE A 13 -13.83 -26.17 -6.24
CA PHE A 13 -13.37 -25.12 -7.11
C PHE A 13 -13.06 -23.92 -6.22
N PHE A 14 -11.78 -23.74 -5.86
CA PHE A 14 -11.28 -22.42 -5.51
C PHE A 14 -11.53 -21.55 -6.73
N SER A 15 -12.58 -20.75 -6.67
CA SER A 15 -12.76 -19.66 -7.62
C SER A 15 -11.52 -18.76 -7.48
N GLU A 16 -10.60 -18.87 -8.43
CA GLU A 16 -9.68 -17.79 -8.73
C GLU A 16 -10.54 -16.59 -9.10
N PHE A 17 -10.87 -15.76 -8.11
CA PHE A 17 -11.32 -14.41 -8.38
C PHE A 17 -10.23 -13.79 -9.25
N ALA A 18 -10.62 -13.45 -10.48
CA ALA A 18 -9.76 -12.91 -11.51
C ALA A 18 -8.89 -11.80 -10.93
N ARG A 19 -7.61 -12.11 -10.68
CA ARG A 19 -6.60 -11.11 -10.32
C ARG A 19 -6.16 -10.46 -11.62
N ALA A 20 -7.00 -9.60 -12.17
CA ALA A 20 -6.62 -8.69 -13.24
C ALA A 20 -5.53 -7.77 -12.66
N GLY A 21 -4.28 -8.14 -12.87
CA GLY A 21 -3.14 -7.41 -12.35
C GLY A 21 -1.87 -7.85 -13.06
N HIS A 22 -1.03 -6.88 -13.38
CA HIS A 22 0.32 -7.10 -13.86
C HIS A 22 1.10 -8.06 -12.93
N GLY A 23 2.15 -8.70 -13.45
CA GLY A 23 2.93 -9.71 -12.72
C GLY A 23 3.32 -9.29 -11.30
N ARG A 24 3.35 -10.24 -10.35
CA ARG A 24 3.79 -9.95 -8.98
C ARG A 24 5.30 -9.81 -8.94
N GLY A 25 5.79 -8.62 -8.61
CA GLY A 25 7.19 -8.38 -8.34
C GLY A 25 7.57 -8.79 -6.91
N LYS A 26 8.85 -9.08 -6.71
CA LYS A 26 9.42 -9.36 -5.38
C LYS A 26 10.27 -8.17 -4.93
N PRO A 27 10.13 -7.69 -3.68
CA PRO A 27 11.06 -6.75 -3.10
C PRO A 27 12.49 -7.31 -3.07
N LEU A 28 13.48 -6.45 -3.26
CA LEU A 28 14.90 -6.75 -3.13
C LEU A 28 15.30 -6.81 -1.65
N PRO A 29 16.39 -7.53 -1.31
CA PRO A 29 16.85 -7.66 0.07
C PRO A 29 17.50 -6.35 0.53
N LEU A 30 16.69 -5.43 1.03
CA LEU A 30 17.13 -4.26 1.78
C LEU A 30 16.11 -3.95 2.87
N GLU A 31 16.61 -3.54 4.03
CA GLU A 31 15.77 -3.19 5.16
C GLU A 31 14.96 -1.92 4.89
N THR A 32 13.76 -1.88 5.47
CA THR A 32 12.95 -0.65 5.50
C THR A 32 13.65 0.38 6.37
N THR A 33 13.82 1.60 5.87
CA THR A 33 14.46 2.70 6.63
C THR A 33 13.44 3.76 7.02
N LYS A 34 13.72 4.47 8.12
CA LYS A 34 12.93 5.60 8.59
C LYS A 34 13.83 6.79 8.86
N ALA A 35 13.39 7.97 8.43
CA ALA A 35 14.01 9.24 8.78
C ALA A 35 12.96 10.16 9.40
N PHE A 36 13.32 10.77 10.53
CA PHE A 36 12.45 11.69 11.27
C PHE A 36 12.81 13.14 10.91
N HIS A 37 11.79 13.96 10.76
CA HIS A 37 11.88 15.36 10.39
C HIS A 37 10.94 16.17 11.28
N ALA A 38 11.26 17.45 11.46
CA ALA A 38 10.34 18.37 12.13
C ALA A 38 9.00 18.43 11.37
N ALA A 39 7.89 18.36 12.11
CA ALA A 39 6.57 18.52 11.53
C ALA A 39 6.32 19.95 11.06
N SER A 40 5.47 20.09 10.03
CA SER A 40 5.03 21.40 9.54
C SER A 40 3.81 21.96 10.27
N PHE A 41 3.03 21.10 10.93
CA PHE A 41 1.78 21.44 11.61
C PHE A 41 1.75 20.79 12.97
N PHE A 42 1.02 21.35 13.93
CA PHE A 42 0.81 20.79 15.27
C PHE A 42 2.08 20.54 16.11
N PRO A 43 3.11 21.41 16.11
CA PRO A 43 4.30 21.21 16.95
C PRO A 43 3.96 21.16 18.46
N GLU A 44 2.91 21.84 18.89
CA GLU A 44 2.38 21.83 20.27
C GLU A 44 1.89 20.45 20.72
N TYR A 45 1.59 19.56 19.77
CA TYR A 45 1.19 18.17 20.03
C TYR A 45 2.33 17.17 19.78
N HIS A 46 3.58 17.64 19.72
CA HIS A 46 4.76 16.80 19.45
C HIS A 46 4.64 15.98 18.15
N SER A 47 4.00 16.55 17.14
CA SER A 47 3.90 15.92 15.83
C SER A 47 5.28 15.79 15.17
N GLU A 48 5.40 14.77 14.32
CA GLU A 48 6.62 14.47 13.57
C GLU A 48 6.26 14.19 12.11
N ARG A 49 7.18 14.52 11.20
CA ARG A 49 7.12 14.03 9.82
C ARG A 49 8.11 12.88 9.68
N VAL A 50 7.64 11.73 9.23
CA VAL A 50 8.47 10.53 9.06
C VAL A 50 8.49 10.12 7.60
N THR A 51 9.70 10.02 7.03
CA THR A 51 9.92 9.42 5.72
C THR A 51 10.22 7.95 5.91
N ILE A 52 9.46 7.07 5.26
CA ILE A 52 9.66 5.61 5.32
C ILE A 52 10.00 5.12 3.92
N LYS A 53 11.19 4.54 3.75
CA LYS A 53 11.59 3.90 2.49
C LYS A 53 11.49 2.40 2.63
N TYR A 54 10.60 1.80 1.84
CA TYR A 54 10.47 0.35 1.75
C TYR A 54 11.60 -0.27 0.93
N ALA A 55 11.73 -1.59 1.04
CA ALA A 55 12.67 -2.37 0.26
C ALA A 55 12.57 -2.02 -1.24
N PRO A 56 13.70 -1.77 -1.93
CA PRO A 56 13.71 -1.47 -3.35
C PRO A 56 13.07 -2.59 -4.17
N VAL A 57 12.61 -2.24 -5.37
CA VAL A 57 11.95 -3.17 -6.27
C VAL A 57 12.56 -3.06 -7.67
N SER A 58 12.60 -4.17 -8.39
CA SER A 58 12.98 -4.17 -9.81
C SER A 58 11.73 -4.10 -10.66
N VAL A 59 11.59 -3.05 -11.47
CA VAL A 59 10.49 -2.87 -12.43
C VAL A 59 10.85 -3.59 -13.73
N PRO A 60 9.95 -4.44 -14.27
CA PRO A 60 10.25 -5.14 -15.52
C PRO A 60 10.37 -4.17 -16.70
N PRO A 61 11.08 -4.55 -17.77
CA PRO A 61 11.14 -3.77 -19.00
C PRO A 61 9.80 -3.79 -19.75
N MET A 62 9.57 -2.84 -20.67
CA MET A 62 8.32 -2.72 -21.44
C MET A 62 7.90 -3.98 -22.21
N ASN A 63 8.85 -4.82 -22.62
CA ASN A 63 8.57 -6.08 -23.31
C ASN A 63 8.17 -7.22 -22.35
N GLU A 64 8.14 -6.97 -21.05
CA GLU A 64 7.68 -7.91 -20.01
C GLU A 64 6.60 -7.24 -19.15
N ASN A 65 5.38 -7.79 -19.15
CA ASN A 65 4.23 -7.25 -18.42
C ASN A 65 3.97 -5.75 -18.68
N ASP A 66 4.27 -5.25 -19.89
CA ASP A 66 4.13 -3.85 -20.27
C ASP A 66 4.91 -2.87 -19.36
N GLY A 67 6.01 -3.33 -18.75
CA GLY A 67 6.81 -2.54 -17.81
C GLY A 67 6.19 -2.39 -16.43
N MET A 68 5.22 -3.26 -16.08
CA MET A 68 4.41 -3.14 -14.88
C MET A 68 4.57 -4.35 -13.97
N ALA A 69 4.61 -4.07 -12.66
CA ALA A 69 4.55 -5.10 -11.64
C ALA A 69 3.84 -4.62 -10.38
N GLN A 70 3.19 -5.54 -9.69
CA GLN A 70 2.58 -5.29 -8.38
C GLN A 70 3.50 -5.75 -7.26
N TYR A 71 3.77 -4.87 -6.30
CA TYR A 71 4.54 -5.18 -5.10
C TYR A 71 3.64 -5.06 -3.88
N PHE A 72 3.65 -6.10 -3.05
CA PHE A 72 2.88 -6.12 -1.82
C PHE A 72 3.82 -6.14 -0.63
N GLN A 73 3.65 -5.19 0.28
CA GLN A 73 4.43 -5.10 1.51
C GLN A 73 3.57 -5.57 2.70
N PRO A 74 3.67 -6.85 3.12
CA PRO A 74 2.79 -7.40 4.15
C PRO A 74 3.04 -6.82 5.55
N SER A 75 4.28 -6.38 5.81
CA SER A 75 4.70 -5.72 7.06
C SER A 75 5.02 -4.27 6.77
N THR A 76 4.00 -3.42 6.88
CA THR A 76 4.13 -1.98 6.69
C THR A 76 4.71 -1.38 7.96
N ALA A 77 5.80 -0.63 7.84
CA ALA A 77 6.39 0.05 8.99
C ALA A 77 5.53 1.27 9.34
N LEU A 78 5.05 1.34 10.59
CA LEU A 78 4.25 2.47 11.06
C LEU A 78 5.14 3.64 11.48
N PRO A 79 4.78 4.90 11.20
CA PRO A 79 5.54 6.07 11.65
C PRO A 79 5.54 6.20 13.18
N CYS A 80 4.42 5.86 13.82
CA CYS A 80 4.21 5.84 15.26
C CYS A 80 3.12 4.83 15.64
N ARG A 81 2.96 4.57 16.95
CA ARG A 81 1.81 3.86 17.52
C ARG A 81 1.01 4.85 18.36
N ASP A 82 -0.30 4.66 18.43
CA ASP A 82 -1.21 5.53 19.19
C ASP A 82 -1.09 7.02 18.79
N CYS A 83 -1.20 7.26 17.48
CA CYS A 83 -1.04 8.58 16.89
C CYS A 83 -2.02 8.78 15.73
N LEU A 84 -2.25 10.04 15.37
CA LEU A 84 -3.08 10.41 14.22
C LEU A 84 -2.19 10.68 13.01
N ILE A 85 -2.51 10.06 11.87
CA ILE A 85 -1.92 10.43 10.59
C ILE A 85 -2.67 11.65 10.05
N THR A 86 -1.99 12.79 10.03
CA THR A 86 -2.58 14.07 9.58
C THR A 86 -2.25 14.39 8.12
N TRP A 87 -1.18 13.79 7.59
CA TRP A 87 -0.70 14.03 6.23
C TRP A 87 0.06 12.82 5.70
N LEU A 88 -0.15 12.47 4.43
CA LEU A 88 0.54 11.35 3.77
C LEU A 88 0.83 11.68 2.31
N GLN A 89 2.02 11.33 1.82
CA GLN A 89 2.36 11.36 0.40
C GLN A 89 3.17 10.12 0.05
N MET A 90 2.89 9.54 -1.11
CA MET A 90 3.61 8.39 -1.64
C MET A 90 4.49 8.85 -2.81
N GLY A 91 5.63 8.19 -2.98
CA GLY A 91 6.56 8.49 -4.06
C GLY A 91 7.46 7.31 -4.40
N LEU A 92 8.26 7.50 -5.45
CA LEU A 92 9.28 6.57 -5.89
C LEU A 92 10.61 7.30 -5.99
N GLU A 93 11.68 6.58 -5.68
CA GLU A 93 13.06 7.03 -5.84
C GLU A 93 13.87 5.94 -6.53
N HIS A 94 14.85 6.35 -7.30
CA HIS A 94 15.91 5.46 -7.79
C HIS A 94 16.85 5.08 -6.65
N ALA A 95 17.68 4.06 -6.86
CA ALA A 95 18.61 3.57 -5.84
C ALA A 95 19.64 4.61 -5.38
N ASP A 96 19.93 5.62 -6.22
CA ASP A 96 20.80 6.75 -5.90
C ASP A 96 20.09 7.87 -5.11
N GLY A 97 18.80 7.70 -4.80
CA GLY A 97 17.96 8.67 -4.09
C GLY A 97 17.37 9.77 -4.99
N SER A 98 17.62 9.75 -6.30
CA SER A 98 16.98 10.67 -7.23
C SER A 98 15.50 10.32 -7.42
N ILE A 99 14.69 11.32 -7.78
CA ILE A 99 13.23 11.14 -7.95
C ILE A 99 12.96 10.22 -9.16
N ALA A 100 12.16 9.18 -8.93
CA ALA A 100 11.66 8.31 -9.99
C ALA A 100 10.28 8.80 -10.45
N ASP A 101 10.22 9.24 -11.71
CA ASP A 101 9.07 9.88 -12.34
C ASP A 101 9.09 9.64 -13.87
N ALA A 102 8.04 10.06 -14.57
CA ALA A 102 7.80 9.76 -15.98
C ALA A 102 8.96 10.22 -16.88
N ASN A 103 9.55 11.37 -16.55
CA ASN A 103 10.70 11.92 -17.26
C ASN A 103 12.03 11.21 -16.94
N THR A 104 12.09 10.42 -15.85
CA THR A 104 13.22 9.55 -15.49
C THR A 104 12.89 8.08 -15.73
N GLY A 105 11.85 7.80 -16.53
CA GLY A 105 11.51 6.47 -17.04
C GLY A 105 10.72 5.58 -16.08
N MET A 106 10.19 6.12 -14.97
CA MET A 106 9.41 5.36 -13.98
C MET A 106 8.02 5.95 -13.80
N TRP A 107 7.04 5.14 -13.39
CA TRP A 107 5.68 5.62 -13.17
C TRP A 107 5.07 4.94 -11.95
N LEU A 108 4.66 5.72 -10.95
CA LEU A 108 3.86 5.17 -9.86
C LEU A 108 2.42 5.02 -10.36
N HIS A 109 2.06 3.84 -10.82
CA HIS A 109 0.73 3.63 -11.38
C HIS A 109 -0.35 3.66 -10.28
N HIS A 110 -0.15 2.88 -9.22
CA HIS A 110 -0.98 2.90 -8.02
C HIS A 110 -0.15 2.58 -6.77
N GLY A 111 -0.10 3.49 -5.82
CA GLY A 111 0.22 3.23 -4.43
C GLY A 111 -1.06 3.24 -3.61
N VAL A 112 -1.30 2.21 -2.81
CA VAL A 112 -2.50 2.08 -1.97
C VAL A 112 -2.11 1.56 -0.60
N MET A 113 -2.60 2.23 0.44
CA MET A 113 -2.45 1.80 1.84
C MET A 113 -3.79 1.28 2.36
N VAL A 114 -3.73 0.16 3.07
CA VAL A 114 -4.90 -0.53 3.61
C VAL A 114 -4.77 -0.74 5.11
N ASN A 115 -5.87 -0.54 5.84
CA ASN A 115 -6.03 -1.00 7.21
C ASN A 115 -6.58 -2.42 7.18
N ARG A 116 -5.76 -3.38 7.58
CA ARG A 116 -6.10 -4.82 7.52
C ARG A 116 -7.02 -5.28 8.64
N ASN A 117 -7.26 -4.43 9.64
CA ASN A 117 -8.16 -4.73 10.76
C ASN A 117 -9.60 -4.26 10.49
N GLN A 118 -9.85 -3.62 9.34
CA GLN A 118 -11.16 -3.12 8.96
C GLN A 118 -11.55 -3.67 7.59
N SER A 119 -12.85 -3.96 7.42
CA SER A 119 -13.40 -4.37 6.14
C SER A 119 -13.48 -3.19 5.19
N ASP A 120 -13.28 -3.43 3.89
CA ASP A 120 -13.34 -2.35 2.91
C ASP A 120 -14.77 -1.84 2.71
N ALA A 121 -14.96 -0.52 2.72
CA ALA A 121 -16.28 0.09 2.66
C ALA A 121 -17.04 -0.20 1.35
N VAL A 122 -16.34 -0.57 0.28
CA VAL A 122 -16.94 -0.86 -1.04
C VAL A 122 -16.93 -2.35 -1.33
N CYS A 123 -15.81 -3.02 -1.08
CA CYS A 123 -15.61 -4.42 -1.45
C CYS A 123 -15.86 -5.41 -0.31
N GLY A 124 -16.10 -4.92 0.92
CA GLY A 124 -16.18 -5.74 2.12
C GLY A 124 -14.95 -6.63 2.29
N ASP A 125 -15.18 -7.88 2.68
CA ASP A 125 -14.14 -8.89 2.90
C ASP A 125 -13.50 -9.42 1.60
N GLY A 126 -13.97 -8.94 0.44
CA GLY A 126 -13.37 -9.24 -0.87
C GLY A 126 -12.07 -8.46 -1.14
N ALA A 127 -11.70 -7.51 -0.28
CA ALA A 127 -10.47 -6.72 -0.40
C ALA A 127 -9.40 -7.13 0.61
N TYR A 128 -8.18 -6.58 0.47
CA TYR A 128 -7.07 -6.79 1.41
C TYR A 128 -7.24 -6.08 2.78
N GLY A 129 -8.33 -5.33 2.95
CA GLY A 129 -8.61 -4.45 4.08
C GLY A 129 -9.14 -3.10 3.60
N GLN A 130 -9.55 -2.25 4.52
CA GLN A 130 -10.06 -0.91 4.24
C GLN A 130 -8.98 -0.03 3.59
N ARG A 131 -9.19 0.36 2.34
CA ARG A 131 -8.35 1.37 1.69
C ARG A 131 -8.57 2.73 2.34
N PHE A 132 -7.49 3.39 2.78
CA PHE A 132 -7.57 4.71 3.41
C PHE A 132 -6.68 5.77 2.77
N ALA A 133 -5.73 5.36 1.91
CA ALA A 133 -4.95 6.29 1.11
C ALA A 133 -4.58 5.67 -0.23
N ALA A 134 -4.61 6.47 -1.29
CA ALA A 134 -4.14 6.09 -2.61
C ALA A 134 -3.47 7.28 -3.30
N SER A 135 -2.46 6.99 -4.11
CA SER A 135 -1.77 7.98 -4.93
C SER A 135 -1.18 7.29 -6.17
N GLY A 136 -1.23 7.95 -7.31
CA GLY A 136 -0.59 7.56 -8.56
C GLY A 136 0.59 8.48 -8.89
N ASN A 137 0.79 8.71 -10.20
CA ASN A 137 1.97 9.45 -10.63
C ASN A 137 1.94 10.95 -10.28
N GLU A 138 0.75 11.47 -9.99
CA GLU A 138 0.49 12.83 -9.56
C GLU A 138 1.04 13.15 -8.16
N ARG A 139 1.42 12.13 -7.36
CA ARG A 139 1.97 12.28 -6.00
C ARG A 139 1.08 13.13 -5.09
N THR A 140 -0.24 13.10 -5.28
CA THR A 140 -1.14 13.94 -4.50
C THR A 140 -0.99 13.65 -3.01
N ALA A 141 -0.65 14.69 -2.26
CA ALA A 141 -0.62 14.60 -0.82
C ALA A 141 -2.05 14.49 -0.27
N LEU A 142 -2.26 13.49 0.58
CA LEU A 142 -3.48 13.36 1.37
C LEU A 142 -3.30 14.17 2.65
N ASP A 143 -3.97 15.33 2.70
CA ASP A 143 -3.99 16.19 3.87
C ASP A 143 -5.31 16.00 4.64
N PHE A 144 -5.23 15.27 5.75
CA PHE A 144 -6.35 15.03 6.66
C PHE A 144 -6.50 16.15 7.69
N SER A 145 -5.71 17.21 7.61
CA SER A 145 -5.69 18.30 8.57
C SER A 145 -6.16 19.65 8.01
N ALA A 146 -6.52 19.70 6.73
CA ALA A 146 -6.87 20.93 6.02
C ALA A 146 -5.83 22.04 6.24
N GLY A 147 -4.56 21.73 6.01
CA GLY A 147 -3.44 22.65 6.23
C GLY A 147 -3.16 22.92 7.72
N GLY A 148 -3.34 21.93 8.58
CA GLY A 148 -3.09 22.06 10.02
C GLY A 148 -4.18 22.79 10.80
N GLN A 149 -5.37 22.98 10.22
CA GLN A 149 -6.47 23.70 10.87
C GLN A 149 -7.37 22.79 11.71
N VAL A 150 -7.45 21.51 11.35
CA VAL A 150 -8.35 20.55 12.00
C VAL A 150 -7.62 19.24 12.25
N LEU A 151 -7.99 18.56 13.33
CA LEU A 151 -7.59 17.18 13.60
C LEU A 151 -8.81 16.29 13.37
N PHE A 152 -8.95 15.73 12.18
CA PHE A 152 -9.95 14.70 11.96
C PHE A 152 -9.44 13.40 12.58
N ARG A 153 -10.13 12.93 13.63
CA ARG A 153 -10.06 11.52 14.01
C ARG A 153 -10.82 10.74 12.94
N ILE A 154 -10.12 9.96 12.13
CA ILE A 154 -10.78 8.88 11.39
C ILE A 154 -11.39 7.99 12.47
N HIS A 155 -12.72 7.97 12.58
CA HIS A 155 -13.42 7.26 13.65
C HIS A 155 -12.98 5.78 13.67
N GLU A 156 -12.49 5.36 14.82
CA GLU A 156 -12.35 3.98 15.30
C GLU A 156 -11.52 2.97 14.46
N ILE A 157 -10.22 2.88 14.79
CA ILE A 157 -9.52 1.59 14.84
C ILE A 157 -9.66 1.07 16.26
N GLU A 158 -10.87 0.67 16.65
CA GLU A 158 -11.04 -0.16 17.85
C GLU A 158 -10.93 -1.63 17.45
N ASN A 159 -10.31 -2.37 18.36
CA ASN A 159 -9.93 -3.78 18.23
C ASN A 159 -11.08 -4.69 18.67
#